data_AF-A0A7W1I697-F1
#
_entry.id   AF-A0A7W1I697-F1
#
_cell.length_a   1.000
_cell.length_b   1.000
_cell.length_c   1.000
_cell.angle_alpha   90.00
_cell.angle_beta   90.00
_cell.angle_gamma   90.00
#
_symmetry.space_group_name_H-M   'P 1'
#
loop_
_entity.id
_entity.type
_entity.pdbx_description
1 polymer ?
#
loop_
_entity_poly.entity_id
_entity_poly.type
_entity_poly.pdbx_seq_one_letter_code
_entity_poly.pdbx_strand_id
1 'polypeptide(L)'
;MAGRRAVETQDSRFVETHQFIQQHGVVLDDRESATEQLVSELARRGWQWSLDVGSAEVTKAYTATGTERHSILITGSNPVEMLTIALARAIRFDLAYGHIPLESIRTDFALRGPDGRIVALVEVKNRERWTERGAVRFRRNAVVHGMIDPYAQFFLLVSQDVGFVWDQRDHPPLDVLPSAQFPMSPVVSHYLRWVKPGERLYGSGLELTVERWLSDVVDDVASRPKEPEAALAGTGFLEAIRGGAIISGVHLDRLP
;
A
#
# COMPACT_ATOMS: atom_id res chain seq x y z
N MET A 1 -6.48 -0.43 51.27
CA MET A 1 -7.24 -0.42 50.01
C MET A 1 -6.71 -1.54 49.13
N ALA A 2 -7.46 -2.64 48.98
CA ALA A 2 -7.05 -3.78 48.17
C ALA A 2 -7.46 -3.53 46.71
N GLY A 3 -6.48 -3.43 45.81
CA GLY A 3 -6.70 -3.27 44.38
C GLY A 3 -7.21 -4.57 43.76
N ARG A 4 -8.44 -4.56 43.23
CA ARG A 4 -8.96 -5.63 42.37
C ARG A 4 -8.18 -5.59 41.04
N ARG A 5 -7.26 -6.53 40.84
CA ARG A 5 -6.78 -6.90 39.50
C ARG A 5 -7.93 -7.62 38.80
N ALA A 6 -8.52 -6.98 37.78
CA ALA A 6 -9.43 -7.67 36.89
C ALA A 6 -8.67 -8.82 36.22
N VAL A 7 -9.17 -10.04 36.38
CA VAL A 7 -8.69 -11.20 35.62
C VAL A 7 -9.24 -11.03 34.22
N GLU A 8 -8.43 -10.44 33.34
CA GLU A 8 -8.71 -10.35 31.91
C GLU A 8 -8.66 -11.77 31.36
N THR A 9 -9.81 -12.34 31.05
CA THR A 9 -9.94 -13.72 30.58
C THR A 9 -9.35 -13.83 29.18
N GLN A 10 -8.75 -14.98 28.86
CA GLN A 10 -8.13 -15.24 27.55
C GLN A 10 -9.09 -14.95 26.37
N ASP A 11 -10.39 -15.16 26.57
CA ASP A 11 -11.46 -14.81 25.62
C ASP A 11 -11.55 -13.32 25.27
N SER A 12 -11.33 -12.39 26.20
CA SER A 12 -11.48 -10.96 25.89
C SER A 12 -10.39 -10.48 24.95
N ARG A 13 -9.16 -10.97 25.12
CA ARG A 13 -8.05 -10.68 24.21
C ARG A 13 -8.27 -11.26 22.83
N PHE A 14 -8.87 -12.44 22.72
CA PHE A 14 -9.20 -13.03 21.43
C PHE A 14 -10.27 -12.22 20.70
N VAL A 15 -11.35 -11.79 21.38
CA VAL A 15 -12.40 -10.95 20.79
C VAL A 15 -11.84 -9.61 20.31
N GLU A 16 -11.02 -8.94 21.11
CA GLU A 16 -10.36 -7.68 20.71
C GLU A 16 -9.45 -7.87 19.50
N THR A 17 -8.70 -8.98 19.47
CA THR A 17 -7.82 -9.32 18.35
C THR A 17 -8.61 -9.59 17.08
N HIS A 18 -9.73 -10.32 17.18
CA HIS A 18 -10.61 -10.61 16.06
C HIS A 18 -11.25 -9.32 15.51
N GLN A 19 -11.77 -8.46 16.38
CA GLN A 19 -12.32 -7.16 15.98
C GLN A 19 -11.25 -6.28 15.33
N PHE A 20 -10.02 -6.31 15.86
CA PHE A 20 -8.89 -5.59 15.30
C PHE A 20 -8.58 -6.04 13.87
N ILE A 21 -8.48 -7.35 13.59
CA ILE A 21 -8.20 -7.81 12.22
C ILE A 21 -9.35 -7.48 11.24
N GLN A 22 -10.61 -7.51 11.70
CA GLN A 22 -11.77 -7.10 10.90
C GLN A 22 -11.75 -5.62 10.53
N GLN A 23 -11.38 -4.74 11.46
CA GLN A 23 -11.19 -3.31 11.18
C GLN A 23 -10.10 -3.06 10.14
N HIS A 24 -9.17 -4.00 9.97
CA HIS A 24 -8.09 -3.94 8.98
C HIS A 24 -8.38 -4.77 7.72
N GLY A 25 -9.67 -5.05 7.47
CA GLY A 25 -10.15 -5.65 6.22
C GLY A 25 -10.07 -7.17 6.15
N VAL A 26 -9.73 -7.84 7.26
CA VAL A 26 -9.69 -9.31 7.32
C VAL A 26 -11.05 -9.81 7.78
N VAL A 27 -11.86 -10.29 6.84
CA VAL A 27 -13.16 -10.90 7.11
C VAL A 27 -13.05 -12.40 6.86
N LEU A 28 -13.29 -13.21 7.89
CA LEU A 28 -13.30 -14.67 7.77
C LEU A 28 -14.67 -15.11 7.22
N ASP A 29 -14.69 -15.76 6.07
CA ASP A 29 -15.88 -16.40 5.48
C ASP A 29 -16.12 -17.77 6.13
N ASP A 30 -17.38 -18.10 6.44
CA ASP A 30 -17.79 -19.39 6.99
C ASP A 30 -17.63 -20.56 5.99
N ARG A 31 -17.43 -20.25 4.69
CA ARG A 31 -17.31 -21.26 3.61
C ARG A 31 -15.92 -21.87 3.47
N GLU A 32 -14.88 -21.19 3.92
CA GLU A 32 -13.49 -21.63 3.85
C GLU A 32 -12.95 -21.88 5.26
N SER A 33 -11.89 -22.69 5.36
CA SER A 33 -11.23 -22.90 6.65
C SER A 33 -10.67 -21.56 7.16
N ALA A 34 -11.11 -21.11 8.34
CA ALA A 34 -10.60 -19.88 8.96
C ALA A 34 -9.06 -19.87 9.05
N THR A 35 -8.46 -21.04 9.31
CA THR A 35 -7.01 -21.24 9.30
C THR A 35 -6.39 -20.91 7.94
N GLU A 36 -6.96 -21.40 6.84
CA GLU A 36 -6.47 -21.16 5.47
C GLU A 36 -6.57 -19.68 5.09
N GLN A 37 -7.66 -19.02 5.48
CA GLN A 37 -7.86 -17.59 5.25
C GLN A 37 -6.84 -16.74 6.01
N LEU A 38 -6.60 -17.03 7.30
CA LEU A 38 -5.61 -16.32 8.12
C LEU A 38 -4.18 -16.51 7.60
N VAL A 39 -3.85 -17.73 7.18
CA VAL A 39 -2.58 -18.08 6.55
C VAL A 39 -2.38 -17.36 5.22
N SER A 40 -3.43 -17.34 4.38
CA SER A 40 -3.40 -16.65 3.09
C SER A 40 -3.21 -15.16 3.27
N GLU A 41 -3.83 -14.58 4.30
CA GLU A 41 -3.69 -13.17 4.65
C GLU A 41 -2.29 -12.83 5.18
N LEU A 42 -1.69 -13.69 6.03
CA LEU A 42 -0.29 -13.56 6.44
C LEU A 42 0.66 -13.60 5.23
N ALA A 43 0.48 -14.59 4.35
CA ALA A 43 1.29 -14.75 3.15
C ALA A 43 1.14 -13.55 2.20
N ARG A 44 -0.09 -13.05 2.00
CA ARG A 44 -0.38 -11.86 1.19
C ARG A 44 0.37 -10.62 1.69
N ARG A 45 0.58 -10.52 3.01
CA ARG A 45 1.36 -9.45 3.65
C ARG A 45 2.87 -9.72 3.69
N GLY A 46 3.33 -10.81 3.06
CA GLY A 46 4.73 -11.23 3.03
C GLY A 46 5.26 -11.80 4.33
N TRP A 47 4.38 -12.28 5.21
CA TRP A 47 4.79 -13.04 6.38
C TRP A 47 4.94 -14.51 6.00
N GLN A 48 6.12 -15.06 6.28
CA GLN A 48 6.30 -16.51 6.35
C GLN A 48 5.67 -17.02 7.64
N TRP A 49 5.16 -18.23 7.64
CA TRP A 49 4.49 -18.80 8.81
C TRP A 49 4.79 -20.30 8.94
N SER A 50 4.77 -20.77 10.17
CA SER A 50 4.79 -22.18 10.56
C SER A 50 3.70 -22.40 11.60
N LEU A 51 2.97 -23.50 11.49
CA LEU A 51 1.94 -23.89 12.44
C LEU A 51 2.22 -25.32 12.90
N ASP A 52 2.49 -25.47 14.20
CA ASP A 52 2.79 -26.73 14.85
C ASP A 52 1.75 -27.03 15.95
N VAL A 53 1.80 -28.24 16.50
CA VAL A 53 0.96 -28.63 17.64
C VAL A 53 1.36 -27.78 18.85
N GLY A 54 0.52 -26.79 19.18
CA GLY A 54 0.73 -25.94 20.35
C GLY A 54 1.34 -24.57 20.05
N SER A 55 1.73 -24.28 18.81
CA SER A 55 2.37 -23.01 18.46
C SER A 55 2.14 -22.57 17.03
N ALA A 56 2.09 -21.25 16.83
CA ALA A 56 2.17 -20.60 15.53
C ALA A 56 3.35 -19.61 15.56
N GLU A 57 4.24 -19.69 14.57
CA GLU A 57 5.31 -18.73 14.36
C GLU A 57 5.10 -18.01 13.04
N VAL A 58 5.21 -16.69 13.04
CA VAL A 58 5.23 -15.90 11.81
C VAL A 58 6.49 -15.06 11.76
N THR A 59 7.15 -15.02 10.61
CA THR A 59 8.43 -14.31 10.42
C THR A 59 8.36 -13.44 9.17
N LYS A 60 8.89 -12.22 9.26
CA LYS A 60 9.03 -11.30 8.13
C LYS A 60 10.42 -10.71 8.07
N ALA A 61 11.04 -10.80 6.90
CA ALA A 61 12.23 -10.03 6.59
C ALA A 61 11.82 -8.60 6.28
N TYR A 62 12.50 -7.62 6.87
CA TYR A 62 12.06 -6.21 6.76
C TYR A 62 13.14 -5.25 6.24
N THR A 63 14.32 -5.76 5.91
CA THR A 63 15.34 -5.04 5.14
C THR A 63 15.38 -5.55 3.70
N ALA A 64 15.77 -4.70 2.75
CA ALA A 64 15.91 -5.08 1.33
C ALA A 64 16.96 -6.19 1.12
N THR A 65 17.94 -6.28 2.02
CA THR A 65 18.96 -7.35 2.06
C THR A 65 18.46 -8.63 2.72
N GLY A 66 17.28 -8.61 3.34
CA GLY A 66 16.71 -9.74 4.10
C GLY A 66 17.49 -10.10 5.37
N THR A 67 18.46 -9.27 5.78
CA THR A 67 19.37 -9.55 6.91
C THR A 67 18.71 -9.36 8.26
N GLU A 68 17.69 -8.51 8.33
CA GLU A 68 16.91 -8.29 9.54
C GLU A 68 15.54 -8.95 9.43
N ARG A 69 15.19 -9.74 10.45
CA ARG A 69 13.96 -10.52 10.52
C ARG A 69 13.23 -10.21 11.82
N HIS A 70 11.91 -10.14 11.74
CA HIS A 70 11.02 -10.06 12.90
C HIS A 70 10.22 -11.34 12.98
N SER A 71 10.24 -12.00 14.15
CA SER A 71 9.53 -13.24 14.40
C SER A 71 8.55 -13.05 15.55
N ILE A 72 7.33 -13.53 15.36
CA ILE A 72 6.25 -13.52 16.34
C ILE A 72 5.89 -14.98 16.61
N LEU A 73 6.17 -15.43 17.84
CA LEU A 73 5.79 -16.76 18.32
C LEU A 73 4.56 -16.64 19.22
N ILE A 74 3.52 -17.39 18.89
CA ILE A 74 2.30 -17.57 19.68
C ILE A 74 2.22 -19.03 20.10
N THR A 75 1.83 -19.29 21.35
CA THR A 75 1.58 -20.64 21.86
C THR A 75 0.13 -20.75 22.32
N GLY A 76 -0.47 -21.92 22.18
CA GLY A 76 -1.88 -22.15 22.47
C GLY A 76 -2.40 -23.46 21.90
N SER A 77 -3.62 -23.84 22.29
CA SER A 77 -4.22 -25.12 21.87
C SER A 77 -5.17 -24.99 20.68
N ASN A 78 -5.58 -23.77 20.32
CA ASN A 78 -6.50 -23.50 19.21
C ASN A 78 -5.75 -22.82 18.06
N PRO A 79 -5.57 -23.49 16.91
CA PRO A 79 -4.89 -22.92 15.74
C PRO A 79 -5.48 -21.61 15.23
N VAL A 80 -6.81 -21.48 15.21
CA VAL A 80 -7.49 -20.26 14.73
C VAL A 80 -7.20 -19.08 15.66
N GLU A 81 -7.26 -19.30 16.98
CA GLU A 81 -6.89 -18.30 17.98
C GLU A 81 -5.43 -17.86 17.81
N MET A 82 -4.51 -18.82 17.71
CA MET A 82 -3.08 -18.54 17.55
C MET A 82 -2.80 -17.72 16.28
N LEU A 83 -3.36 -18.12 15.14
CA LEU A 83 -3.17 -17.41 13.87
C LEU A 83 -3.85 -16.04 13.87
N THR A 84 -4.99 -15.87 14.54
CA THR A 84 -5.65 -14.56 14.69
C THR A 84 -4.77 -13.59 15.48
N ILE A 85 -4.15 -14.06 16.57
CA ILE A 85 -3.21 -13.26 17.36
C ILE A 85 -1.93 -12.97 16.58
N ALA A 86 -1.38 -13.97 15.89
CA ALA A 86 -0.19 -13.81 15.06
C ALA A 86 -0.44 -12.76 13.96
N LEU A 87 -1.57 -12.86 13.25
CA LEU A 87 -1.96 -11.91 12.22
C LEU A 87 -2.19 -10.50 12.78
N ALA A 88 -2.86 -10.34 13.92
CA ALA A 88 -3.03 -9.02 14.52
C ALA A 88 -1.68 -8.38 14.89
N ARG A 89 -0.74 -9.15 15.41
CA ARG A 89 0.62 -8.65 15.71
C ARG A 89 1.40 -8.34 14.44
N ALA A 90 1.28 -9.17 13.41
CA ALA A 90 1.84 -8.92 12.09
C ALA A 90 1.31 -7.61 11.47
N ILE A 91 0.00 -7.38 11.53
CA ILE A 91 -0.63 -6.13 11.09
C ILE A 91 -0.09 -4.94 11.88
N ARG A 92 0.00 -5.03 13.22
CA ARG A 92 0.58 -3.95 14.04
C ARG A 92 2.03 -3.67 13.69
N PHE A 93 2.82 -4.71 13.42
CA PHE A 93 4.19 -4.55 12.95
C PHE A 93 4.20 -3.84 11.60
N ASP A 94 3.39 -4.28 10.63
CA ASP A 94 3.31 -3.65 9.31
C ASP A 94 2.87 -2.20 9.39
N LEU A 95 1.92 -1.85 10.25
CA LEU A 95 1.51 -0.46 10.48
C LEU A 95 2.62 0.37 11.15
N ALA A 96 3.30 -0.21 12.14
CA ALA A 96 4.38 0.48 12.87
C ALA A 96 5.64 0.66 12.02
N TYR A 97 5.87 -0.21 11.03
CA TYR A 97 7.12 -0.30 10.28
C TYR A 97 7.01 -0.14 8.75
N GLY A 98 5.80 -0.09 8.18
CA GLY A 98 5.54 0.23 6.76
C GLY A 98 6.18 -0.72 5.74
N HIS A 99 6.39 -1.98 6.10
CA HIS A 99 7.07 -2.94 5.24
C HIS A 99 6.10 -3.63 4.29
N ILE A 100 5.95 -3.08 3.08
CA ILE A 100 5.37 -3.79 1.94
C ILE A 100 6.52 -4.57 1.26
N PRO A 101 6.44 -5.90 1.12
CA PRO A 101 7.46 -6.66 0.39
C PRO A 101 7.53 -6.15 -1.05
N LEU A 102 8.69 -5.65 -1.48
CA LEU A 102 8.85 -5.09 -2.83
C LEU A 102 8.49 -6.09 -3.93
N GLU A 103 8.78 -7.37 -3.71
CA GLU A 103 8.50 -8.48 -4.63
C GLU A 103 7.00 -8.68 -4.91
N SER A 104 6.11 -8.13 -4.06
CA SER A 104 4.65 -8.20 -4.23
C SER A 104 4.06 -6.96 -4.92
N ILE A 105 4.82 -5.88 -5.04
CA ILE A 105 4.32 -4.63 -5.60
C ILE A 105 4.33 -4.76 -7.12
N ARG A 106 3.15 -4.71 -7.75
CA ARG A 106 3.01 -4.83 -9.21
C ARG A 106 2.76 -3.49 -9.91
N THR A 107 2.94 -2.38 -9.20
CA THR A 107 2.68 -1.04 -9.74
C THR A 107 3.87 -0.50 -10.52
N ASP A 108 3.58 0.45 -11.41
CA ASP A 108 4.62 1.09 -12.25
C ASP A 108 5.72 1.74 -11.38
N PHE A 109 5.32 2.39 -10.28
CA PHE A 109 6.26 2.92 -9.28
C PHE A 109 5.81 2.62 -7.84
N ALA A 110 6.80 2.58 -6.95
CA ALA A 110 6.59 2.70 -5.51
C ALA A 110 7.44 3.86 -4.96
N LEU A 111 6.87 4.65 -4.06
CA LEU A 111 7.54 5.78 -3.43
C LEU A 111 7.87 5.43 -1.99
N ARG A 112 9.13 5.67 -1.60
CA ARG A 112 9.58 5.61 -0.23
C ARG A 112 9.53 6.98 0.42
N GLY A 113 9.17 7.02 1.69
CA GLY A 113 9.41 8.17 2.55
C GLY A 113 10.88 8.28 2.97
N PRO A 114 11.26 9.36 3.68
CA PRO A 114 12.63 9.58 4.16
C PRO A 114 13.10 8.52 5.18
N ASP A 115 12.16 7.78 5.79
CA ASP A 115 12.44 6.64 6.67
C ASP A 115 12.66 5.31 5.92
N GLY A 116 12.63 5.35 4.59
CA GLY A 116 12.82 4.19 3.72
C GLY A 116 11.59 3.30 3.54
N ARG A 117 10.45 3.63 4.15
CA ARG A 117 9.21 2.84 4.07
C ARG A 117 8.43 3.19 2.81
N ILE A 118 7.70 2.22 2.25
CA ILE A 118 6.81 2.49 1.12
C ILE A 118 5.61 3.28 1.62
N VAL A 119 5.47 4.52 1.14
CA VAL A 119 4.38 5.42 1.51
C VAL A 119 3.33 5.51 0.41
N ALA A 120 3.73 5.33 -0.86
CA ALA A 120 2.79 5.41 -1.97
C ALA A 120 3.06 4.37 -3.05
N LEU A 121 1.98 3.93 -3.68
CA LEU A 121 2.01 3.14 -4.91
C LEU A 121 1.45 3.98 -6.05
N VAL A 122 2.10 3.96 -7.21
CA VAL A 122 1.71 4.78 -8.37
C VAL A 122 1.52 3.88 -9.57
N GLU A 123 0.35 3.98 -10.18
CA GLU A 123 0.01 3.32 -11.43
C GLU A 123 -0.18 4.36 -12.53
N VAL A 124 0.47 4.14 -13.67
CA VAL A 124 0.33 4.96 -14.87
C VAL A 124 -0.55 4.23 -15.88
N LYS A 125 -1.62 4.90 -16.30
CA LYS A 125 -2.54 4.39 -17.33
C LYS A 125 -2.88 5.50 -18.30
N ASN A 126 -2.30 5.40 -19.49
CA ASN A 126 -2.46 6.36 -20.56
C ASN A 126 -3.80 6.27 -21.31
N ARG A 127 -4.90 6.10 -20.56
CA ARG A 127 -6.27 6.13 -21.07
C ARG A 127 -6.79 7.56 -21.03
N GLU A 128 -7.52 7.94 -22.07
CA GLU A 128 -8.13 9.26 -22.16
C GLU A 128 -9.38 9.37 -21.30
N ARG A 129 -9.68 10.61 -20.88
CA ARG A 129 -10.96 10.99 -20.24
C ARG A 129 -11.30 10.11 -19.04
N TRP A 130 -10.32 9.84 -18.19
CA TRP A 130 -10.59 9.23 -16.89
C TRP A 130 -11.60 10.08 -16.13
N THR A 131 -12.69 9.44 -15.72
CA THR A 131 -13.63 10.00 -14.75
C THR A 131 -13.26 9.49 -13.35
N GLU A 132 -13.64 10.23 -12.31
CA GLU A 132 -13.45 9.79 -10.92
C GLU A 132 -14.05 8.40 -10.68
N ARG A 133 -15.29 8.16 -11.14
CA ARG A 133 -15.94 6.85 -11.03
C ARG A 133 -15.16 5.75 -11.76
N GLY A 134 -14.58 6.07 -12.91
CA GLY A 134 -13.69 5.15 -13.62
C GLY A 134 -12.46 4.80 -12.79
N ALA A 135 -11.83 5.82 -12.19
CA ALA A 135 -10.65 5.70 -11.36
C ALA A 135 -10.92 4.87 -10.08
N VAL A 136 -12.06 5.09 -9.41
CA VAL A 136 -12.53 4.28 -8.27
C VAL A 136 -12.70 2.81 -8.67
N ARG A 137 -13.37 2.55 -9.81
CA ARG A 137 -13.53 1.18 -10.31
C ARG A 137 -12.18 0.52 -10.58
N PHE A 138 -11.22 1.26 -11.13
CA PHE A 138 -9.88 0.75 -11.36
C PHE A 138 -9.19 0.38 -10.04
N ARG A 139 -9.13 1.30 -9.07
CA ARG A 139 -8.53 1.05 -7.75
C ARG A 139 -9.10 -0.20 -7.10
N ARG A 140 -10.44 -0.31 -7.02
CA ARG A 140 -11.10 -1.49 -6.45
C ARG A 140 -10.66 -2.79 -7.13
N ASN A 141 -10.70 -2.81 -8.47
CA ASN A 141 -10.31 -4.02 -9.21
C ASN A 141 -8.83 -4.35 -9.00
N ALA A 142 -7.96 -3.36 -9.00
CA ALA A 142 -6.53 -3.56 -8.80
C ALA A 142 -6.20 -4.04 -7.38
N VAL A 143 -6.92 -3.59 -6.34
CA VAL A 143 -6.82 -4.16 -4.99
C VAL A 143 -7.34 -5.60 -4.95
N VAL A 144 -8.53 -5.86 -5.50
CA VAL A 144 -9.14 -7.21 -5.51
C VAL A 144 -8.26 -8.24 -6.24
N HIS A 145 -7.56 -7.82 -7.30
CA HIS A 145 -6.65 -8.68 -8.05
C HIS A 145 -5.21 -8.66 -7.54
N GLY A 146 -4.95 -8.06 -6.37
CA GLY A 146 -3.62 -8.07 -5.73
C GLY A 146 -2.54 -7.27 -6.49
N MET A 147 -2.94 -6.31 -7.32
CA MET A 147 -2.00 -5.40 -8.01
C MET A 147 -1.55 -4.25 -7.12
N ILE A 148 -2.42 -3.79 -6.22
CA ILE A 148 -2.17 -2.68 -5.29
C ILE A 148 -2.34 -3.22 -3.88
N ASP A 149 -1.40 -2.88 -3.00
CA ASP A 149 -1.55 -3.11 -1.57
C ASP A 149 -2.53 -2.07 -0.98
N PRO A 150 -3.69 -2.47 -0.41
CA PRO A 150 -4.62 -1.55 0.24
C PRO A 150 -4.05 -0.88 1.50
N TYR A 151 -2.90 -1.33 2.01
CA TYR A 151 -2.24 -0.77 3.19
C TYR A 151 -1.16 0.28 2.86
N ALA A 152 -0.83 0.52 1.59
CA ALA A 152 0.02 1.66 1.23
C ALA A 152 -0.68 2.97 1.61
N GLN A 153 0.02 3.89 2.29
CA GLN A 153 -0.61 5.12 2.80
C GLN A 153 -1.27 5.94 1.70
N PHE A 154 -0.68 5.95 0.50
CA PHE A 154 -1.24 6.61 -0.67
C PHE A 154 -1.29 5.66 -1.87
N PHE A 155 -2.32 5.82 -2.69
CA PHE A 155 -2.37 5.24 -4.02
C PHE A 155 -2.63 6.33 -5.05
N LEU A 156 -1.84 6.34 -6.12
CA LEU A 156 -1.98 7.28 -7.23
C LEU A 156 -2.32 6.53 -8.52
N LEU A 157 -3.33 7.03 -9.24
CA LEU A 157 -3.60 6.64 -10.62
C LEU A 157 -3.35 7.84 -11.51
N VAL A 158 -2.39 7.74 -12.42
CA VAL A 158 -1.95 8.85 -13.26
C VAL A 158 -2.20 8.53 -14.73
N SER A 159 -2.81 9.48 -15.43
CA SER A 159 -2.90 9.48 -16.89
C SER A 159 -2.26 10.75 -17.44
N GLN A 160 -2.14 10.87 -18.76
CA GLN A 160 -1.60 12.09 -19.37
C GLN A 160 -2.48 13.33 -19.11
N ASP A 161 -3.78 13.13 -18.88
CA ASP A 161 -4.73 14.24 -18.72
C ASP A 161 -4.86 14.65 -17.24
N VAL A 162 -4.91 13.64 -16.38
CA VAL A 162 -5.33 13.77 -14.99
C VAL A 162 -4.68 12.69 -14.12
N GLY A 163 -4.31 13.06 -12.90
CA GLY A 163 -4.02 12.13 -11.83
C GLY A 163 -5.06 12.18 -10.70
N PHE A 164 -5.16 11.07 -9.98
CA PHE A 164 -6.00 10.90 -8.79
C PHE A 164 -5.13 10.38 -7.66
N VAL A 165 -5.38 10.82 -6.44
CA VAL A 165 -4.73 10.30 -5.23
C VAL A 165 -5.79 9.86 -4.22
N TRP A 166 -5.57 8.70 -3.60
CA TRP A 166 -6.30 8.25 -2.42
C TRP A 166 -5.35 8.27 -1.24
N ASP A 167 -5.78 8.95 -0.17
CA ASP A 167 -5.27 8.71 1.17
C ASP A 167 -5.92 7.45 1.73
N GLN A 168 -5.10 6.46 2.08
CA GLN A 168 -5.54 5.16 2.55
C GLN A 168 -5.11 4.88 4.00
N ARG A 169 -4.59 5.89 4.72
CA ARG A 169 -4.10 5.73 6.10
C ARG A 169 -5.17 5.18 7.06
N ASP A 170 -6.42 5.53 6.82
CA ASP A 170 -7.58 5.06 7.61
C ASP A 170 -8.32 3.88 6.95
N HIS A 171 -7.67 3.20 5.98
CA HIS A 171 -8.23 2.06 5.24
C HIS A 171 -9.67 2.29 4.73
N PRO A 172 -9.89 3.38 3.96
CA PRO A 172 -11.23 3.72 3.53
C PRO A 172 -11.80 2.65 2.58
N PRO A 173 -13.14 2.53 2.49
CA PRO A 173 -13.79 1.62 1.55
C PRO A 173 -13.23 1.73 0.13
N LEU A 174 -13.24 0.60 -0.60
CA LEU A 174 -12.65 0.55 -1.94
C LEU A 174 -13.39 1.42 -2.98
N ASP A 175 -14.63 1.80 -2.68
CA ASP A 175 -15.51 2.61 -3.51
C ASP A 175 -15.50 4.11 -3.17
N VAL A 176 -14.66 4.55 -2.22
CA VAL A 176 -14.50 5.97 -1.89
C VAL A 176 -13.90 6.75 -3.08
N LEU A 177 -14.35 7.99 -3.25
CA LEU A 177 -13.77 8.93 -4.22
C LEU A 177 -12.30 9.25 -3.87
N PRO A 178 -11.49 9.67 -4.85
CA PRO A 178 -10.13 10.15 -4.60
C PRO A 178 -10.13 11.31 -3.59
N SER A 179 -9.11 11.35 -2.74
CA SER A 179 -8.87 12.47 -1.82
C SER A 179 -8.54 13.77 -2.56
N ALA A 180 -7.91 13.65 -3.74
CA ALA A 180 -7.74 14.76 -4.66
C ALA A 180 -7.60 14.30 -6.12
N GLN A 181 -7.88 15.23 -7.03
CA GLN A 181 -7.65 15.12 -8.47
C GLN A 181 -6.70 16.25 -8.89
N PHE A 182 -5.74 15.97 -9.76
CA PHE A 182 -4.75 16.95 -10.20
C PHE A 182 -4.52 16.93 -11.71
N PRO A 183 -4.24 18.10 -12.33
CA PRO A 183 -4.02 18.17 -13.77
C PRO A 183 -2.63 17.66 -14.14
N MET A 184 -2.52 16.82 -15.18
CA MET A 184 -1.22 16.32 -15.67
C MET A 184 -0.69 17.08 -16.89
N SER A 185 -1.53 17.90 -17.54
CA SER A 185 -1.07 18.73 -18.66
C SER A 185 0.13 19.63 -18.31
N PRO A 186 0.20 20.31 -17.16
CA PRO A 186 1.38 21.11 -16.79
C PRO A 186 2.64 20.26 -16.67
N VAL A 187 2.52 19.02 -16.15
CA VAL A 187 3.63 18.06 -16.04
C VAL A 187 4.14 17.67 -17.41
N VAL A 188 3.25 17.21 -18.28
CA VAL A 188 3.61 16.75 -19.63
C VAL A 188 4.25 17.88 -20.42
N SER A 189 3.68 19.08 -20.40
CA SER A 189 4.25 20.24 -21.10
C SER A 189 5.60 20.70 -20.54
N HIS A 190 5.83 20.52 -19.24
CA HIS A 190 7.09 20.90 -18.61
C HIS A 190 8.25 20.01 -19.08
N TYR A 191 8.08 18.70 -19.02
CA TYR A 191 9.13 17.72 -19.31
C TYR A 191 9.24 17.34 -20.79
N LEU A 192 8.15 17.44 -21.56
CA LEU A 192 8.10 17.07 -22.97
C LEU A 192 7.71 18.25 -23.85
N ARG A 193 8.56 19.28 -23.88
CA ARG A 193 8.30 20.55 -24.60
C ARG A 193 8.08 20.40 -26.12
N TRP A 194 8.51 19.28 -26.71
CA TRP A 194 8.33 18.99 -28.13
C TRP A 194 6.97 18.38 -28.47
N VAL A 195 6.23 17.89 -27.48
CA VAL A 195 4.91 17.27 -27.67
C VAL A 195 3.87 18.37 -27.81
N LYS A 196 3.08 18.33 -28.89
CA LYS A 196 2.03 19.32 -29.08
C LYS A 196 0.93 19.13 -28.03
N PRO A 197 0.31 20.21 -27.52
CA PRO A 197 -0.85 20.09 -26.64
C PRO A 197 -1.91 19.18 -27.25
N GLY A 198 -2.33 18.15 -26.50
CA GLY A 198 -3.32 17.16 -26.93
C GLY A 198 -2.75 15.96 -27.70
N GLU A 199 -1.48 15.96 -28.11
CA GLU A 199 -0.83 14.79 -28.71
C GLU A 199 -0.59 13.71 -27.64
N ARG A 200 -0.92 12.46 -27.97
CA ARG A 200 -0.78 11.34 -27.03
C ARG A 200 0.65 10.81 -27.02
N LEU A 201 1.13 10.56 -25.82
CA LEU A 201 2.34 9.78 -25.62
C LEU A 201 2.04 8.31 -25.91
N TYR A 202 3.03 7.57 -26.39
CA TYR A 202 2.94 6.12 -26.61
C TYR A 202 4.17 5.44 -26.01
N GLY A 203 4.06 4.13 -25.75
CA GLY A 203 5.12 3.39 -25.07
C GLY A 203 5.38 3.93 -23.66
N SER A 204 6.64 3.92 -23.23
CA SER A 204 7.09 4.31 -21.89
C SER A 204 7.17 5.83 -21.64
N GLY A 205 6.77 6.65 -22.61
CA GLY A 205 6.98 8.11 -22.55
C GLY A 205 6.22 8.78 -21.40
N LEU A 206 5.02 8.30 -21.07
CA LEU A 206 4.26 8.84 -19.96
C LEU A 206 4.85 8.37 -18.62
N GLU A 207 5.23 7.11 -18.50
CA GLU A 207 5.88 6.55 -17.31
C GLU A 207 7.15 7.35 -16.96
N LEU A 208 8.06 7.54 -17.93
CA LEU A 208 9.29 8.32 -17.72
C LEU A 208 9.02 9.77 -17.32
N THR A 209 7.95 10.37 -17.86
CA THR A 209 7.53 11.73 -17.51
C THR A 209 7.04 11.82 -16.06
N VAL A 210 6.23 10.85 -15.65
CA VAL A 210 5.71 10.75 -14.27
C VAL A 210 6.83 10.46 -13.29
N GLU A 211 7.74 9.54 -13.60
CA GLU A 211 8.93 9.23 -12.80
C GLU A 211 9.78 10.48 -12.59
N ARG A 212 10.07 11.22 -13.66
CA ARG A 212 10.87 12.45 -13.57
C ARG A 212 10.19 13.52 -12.72
N TRP A 213 8.88 13.71 -12.91
CA TRP A 213 8.10 14.65 -12.10
C TRP A 213 8.12 14.29 -10.62
N LEU A 214 7.84 13.03 -10.29
CA LEU A 214 7.86 12.55 -8.90
C LEU A 214 9.27 12.70 -8.30
N SER A 215 10.34 12.47 -9.08
CA SER A 215 11.72 12.64 -8.59
C SER A 215 11.96 14.09 -8.21
N ASP A 216 11.56 15.03 -9.05
CA ASP A 216 11.69 16.46 -8.77
C ASP A 216 10.83 16.89 -7.55
N VAL A 217 9.71 16.21 -7.28
CA VAL A 217 8.92 16.42 -6.05
C VAL A 217 9.66 15.88 -4.82
N VAL A 218 10.20 14.67 -4.90
CA VAL A 218 10.99 14.03 -3.82
C VAL A 218 12.20 14.89 -3.45
N ASP A 219 12.91 15.40 -4.47
CA ASP A 219 14.13 16.21 -4.35
C ASP A 219 13.85 17.71 -4.08
N ASP A 220 12.57 18.10 -3.98
CA ASP A 220 12.12 19.48 -3.83
C ASP A 220 12.72 20.47 -4.85
N VAL A 221 12.85 20.05 -6.11
CA VAL A 221 13.40 20.88 -7.21
C VAL A 221 12.48 22.07 -7.51
N ALA A 222 13.00 23.30 -7.44
CA ALA A 222 12.19 24.51 -7.56
C ALA A 222 11.48 24.70 -8.92
N SER A 223 12.07 24.22 -10.02
CA SER A 223 11.59 24.47 -11.38
C SER A 223 10.37 23.65 -11.79
N ARG A 224 9.97 22.64 -10.99
CA ARG A 224 8.87 21.73 -11.30
C ARG A 224 7.50 22.43 -11.33
N PRO A 225 6.52 21.92 -12.10
CA PRO A 225 5.18 22.51 -12.19
C PRO A 225 4.44 22.45 -10.83
N LYS A 226 3.79 23.56 -10.45
CA LYS A 226 3.20 23.72 -9.11
C LYS A 226 1.72 23.47 -9.05
N GLU A 227 1.02 23.51 -10.18
CA GLU A 227 -0.42 23.27 -10.25
C GLU A 227 -0.83 21.85 -9.81
N PRO A 228 -0.13 20.77 -10.22
CA PRO A 228 -0.41 19.43 -9.69
C PRO A 228 -0.17 19.34 -8.18
N GLU A 229 0.90 19.96 -7.69
CA GLU A 229 1.24 19.98 -6.26
C GLU A 229 0.24 20.78 -5.43
N ALA A 230 -0.25 21.91 -5.94
CA ALA A 230 -1.27 22.70 -5.26
C ALA A 230 -2.56 21.90 -5.07
N ALA A 231 -2.93 21.05 -6.03
CA ALA A 231 -4.08 20.14 -5.91
C ALA A 231 -3.82 18.97 -4.94
N LEU A 232 -2.57 18.55 -4.78
CA LEU A 232 -2.15 17.53 -3.81
C LEU A 232 -1.96 18.10 -2.40
N ALA A 233 -1.88 19.42 -2.26
CA ALA A 233 -1.73 20.10 -0.98
C ALA A 233 -2.91 19.76 -0.06
N GLY A 234 -2.61 19.46 1.20
CA GLY A 234 -3.62 19.08 2.20
C GLY A 234 -3.95 17.59 2.23
N THR A 235 -3.48 16.78 1.28
CA THR A 235 -3.58 15.30 1.38
C THR A 235 -2.51 14.71 2.31
N GLY A 236 -1.40 15.43 2.54
CA GLY A 236 -0.21 14.92 3.24
C GLY A 236 0.73 14.09 2.36
N PHE A 237 0.39 13.88 1.09
CA PHE A 237 1.20 13.09 0.15
C PHE A 237 2.57 13.71 -0.09
N LEU A 238 2.62 15.03 -0.37
CA LEU A 238 3.87 15.72 -0.70
C LEU A 238 4.87 15.71 0.47
N GLU A 239 4.35 15.83 1.69
CA GLU A 239 5.15 15.74 2.91
C GLU A 239 5.67 14.33 3.13
N ALA A 240 4.86 13.31 2.85
CA ALA A 240 5.21 11.91 3.07
C ALA A 240 6.34 11.41 2.16
N ILE A 241 6.46 11.93 0.94
CA ILE A 241 7.49 11.50 -0.04
C ILE A 241 8.74 12.38 -0.07
N ARG A 242 8.73 13.53 0.62
CA ARG A 242 9.85 14.49 0.57
C ARG A 242 11.13 13.89 1.15
N GLY A 243 12.24 14.00 0.41
CA GLY A 243 13.53 13.42 0.81
C GLY A 243 13.55 11.89 0.80
N GLY A 244 12.55 11.27 0.18
CA GLY A 244 12.43 9.83 -0.01
C GLY A 244 13.14 9.32 -1.26
N ALA A 245 12.57 8.29 -1.89
CA ALA A 245 13.11 7.70 -3.12
C ALA A 245 12.01 7.07 -3.98
N ILE A 246 12.29 6.96 -5.29
CA ILE A 246 11.43 6.26 -6.25
C ILE A 246 12.01 4.88 -6.54
N ILE A 247 11.15 3.87 -6.57
CA ILE A 247 11.47 2.54 -7.05
C ILE A 247 10.67 2.31 -8.33
N SER A 248 11.40 2.20 -9.44
CA SER A 248 10.83 2.01 -10.77
C SER A 248 10.95 0.55 -11.20
N GLY A 249 9.99 0.08 -12.00
CA GLY A 249 10.11 -1.22 -12.66
C GLY A 249 9.89 -2.42 -11.74
N VAL A 250 8.93 -2.35 -10.81
CA VAL A 250 8.58 -3.48 -9.94
C VAL A 250 7.87 -4.64 -10.69
N HIS A 251 7.94 -4.64 -12.02
CA HIS A 251 7.70 -5.81 -12.87
C HIS A 251 8.95 -6.70 -12.96
N LEU A 252 9.41 -7.24 -11.83
CA LEU A 252 10.28 -8.41 -11.81
C LEU A 252 9.39 -9.66 -11.97
N ASP A 253 8.88 -9.89 -13.19
CA ASP A 253 8.38 -11.21 -13.67
C ASP A 253 7.86 -11.12 -15.12
N ARG A 254 8.58 -10.43 -16.00
CA ARG A 254 8.55 -10.72 -17.44
C ARG A 254 9.92 -11.16 -17.90
N LEU A 255 10.28 -12.38 -17.51
CA LEU A 255 11.16 -13.23 -18.32
C LEU A 255 10.26 -14.15 -19.18
N PRO A 256 10.72 -14.51 -20.39
CA PRO A 256 9.89 -14.95 -21.51
C PRO A 256 9.03 -16.19 -21.28
#